data_AF-A0A3B8P6A1-F1
#
_entry.id   AF-A0A3B8P6A1-F1
#
_cell.length_a   1.000
_cell.length_b   1.000
_cell.length_c   1.000
_cell.angle_alpha   90.00
_cell.angle_beta   90.00
_cell.angle_gamma   90.00
#
_symmetry.space_group_name_H-M   'P 1'
#
loop_
_entity.id
_entity.type
_entity.pdbx_description
1 polymer ?
#
loop_
_entity_poly.entity_id
_entity_poly.type
_entity_poly.pdbx_seq_one_letter_code
_entity_poly.pdbx_strand_id
1 'polypeptide(L)'
;SSPAKLRDLGVLGRRLYAAFERRAGKIEVINPGIAPDIAEDTLTLVQSPNRKEPGSHHWGLYNGNLGVHEWEHFSPIKRCRELLELLAWAHRNGVIDSSTRLALHPGDSDLSEFELFNLLGSLQQSIALPLEPVSEARLLQPSVADEVLLLVNVGIDPLRHHRDLNILMTTERTDSLSYAGVRENLVLTVDQVTRNSWNEVLVQRYDGEHALLRCLRELLNSLVHSSHRPRVQVRCFCHNRAQAIAQRVEEIVETLQALLARGPDQRYVLQVAQHTHVFELLPDQVSLATLNGHDALVQHLGQERHRYSPLHLDRHALQDSDLPLVLEQARRNCIQVFYRLLDDCADLYVLDEYNVLWQQRVPLFDEGHLLLPVQRFLRSVLMRHAARQPLEPVQQAHLGIHYAQLLPSGPGKARSLEARPAPSADLDQPYYEVQAIIQAAAQGKVHVTLYCDQQEFSELEHGDQVYEVVARQILGQRRSAGHYRCYITDLDLSELLADEQGSTSLYLRHKRQLEQALNQGLEALQPTLTP
;
A
#
# COMPACT_ATOMS: atom_id res chain seq x y z
N SER A 1 22.09 29.22 -38.81
CA SER A 1 22.10 27.75 -38.83
C SER A 1 20.67 27.27 -38.96
N SER A 2 20.32 26.48 -39.99
CA SER A 2 18.93 26.08 -40.24
C SER A 2 18.39 25.17 -39.12
N PRO A 3 17.12 25.32 -38.69
CA PRO A 3 16.52 24.50 -37.63
C PRO A 3 16.53 22.99 -37.92
N ALA A 4 16.51 22.60 -39.20
CA ALA A 4 16.68 21.21 -39.63
C ALA A 4 18.04 20.62 -39.20
N LYS A 5 19.15 21.38 -39.31
CA LYS A 5 20.48 20.91 -38.91
C LYS A 5 20.59 20.67 -37.40
N LEU A 6 19.93 21.49 -36.57
CA LEU A 6 19.89 21.28 -35.12
C LEU A 6 19.08 20.04 -34.74
N ARG A 7 17.98 19.78 -35.44
CA ARG A 7 17.16 18.58 -35.24
C ARG A 7 17.94 17.31 -35.57
N ASP A 8 18.62 17.28 -36.71
CA ASP A 8 19.40 16.12 -37.16
C ASP A 8 20.58 15.84 -36.22
N LEU A 9 21.26 16.89 -35.76
CA LEU A 9 22.33 16.77 -34.76
C LEU A 9 21.80 16.26 -33.41
N GLY A 10 20.61 16.68 -32.99
CA GLY A 10 19.97 16.20 -31.77
C GLY A 10 19.60 14.71 -31.84
N VAL A 11 19.05 14.27 -32.97
CA VAL A 11 18.74 12.85 -33.23
C VAL A 11 20.01 12.01 -33.23
N LEU A 12 21.06 12.46 -33.93
CA LEU A 12 22.35 11.75 -33.96
C LEU A 12 22.96 11.67 -32.54
N GLY A 13 22.94 12.78 -31.80
CA GLY A 13 23.43 12.82 -30.41
C GLY A 13 22.71 11.83 -29.51
N ARG A 14 21.37 11.73 -29.60
CA ARG A 14 20.59 10.75 -28.81
C ARG A 14 20.83 9.30 -29.24
N ARG A 15 21.08 9.04 -30.53
CA ARG A 15 21.50 7.69 -30.99
C ARG A 15 22.84 7.29 -30.40
N LEU A 16 23.81 8.19 -30.42
CA LEU A 16 25.13 7.94 -29.84
C LEU A 16 25.05 7.76 -28.32
N TYR A 17 24.26 8.59 -27.64
CA TYR A 17 24.01 8.46 -26.20
C TYR A 17 23.39 7.10 -25.85
N ALA A 18 22.31 6.72 -26.55
CA ALA A 18 21.66 5.42 -26.34
C ALA A 18 22.61 4.25 -26.60
N ALA A 19 23.51 4.35 -27.60
CA ALA A 19 24.46 3.29 -27.93
C ALA A 19 25.64 3.19 -26.95
N PHE A 20 26.21 4.32 -26.51
CA PHE A 20 27.53 4.35 -25.85
C PHE A 20 27.54 4.83 -24.40
N GLU A 21 26.50 5.56 -23.95
CA GLU A 21 26.48 6.04 -22.58
C GLU A 21 26.40 4.87 -21.60
N ARG A 22 27.28 4.88 -20.59
CA ARG A 22 27.33 3.89 -19.53
C ARG A 22 26.67 4.45 -18.28
N ARG A 23 25.67 3.73 -17.74
CA ARG A 23 24.99 4.08 -16.49
C ARG A 23 24.62 2.82 -15.73
N ALA A 24 24.42 2.95 -14.42
CA ALA A 24 24.00 1.83 -13.57
C ALA A 24 22.76 1.12 -14.15
N GLY A 25 22.82 -0.21 -14.18
CA GLY A 25 21.76 -1.06 -14.71
C GLY A 25 21.65 -1.11 -16.24
N LYS A 26 22.24 -0.18 -17.01
CA LYS A 26 22.20 -0.25 -18.48
C LYS A 26 23.19 -1.30 -19.00
N ILE A 27 22.70 -2.19 -19.84
CA ILE A 27 23.53 -3.19 -20.53
C ILE A 27 24.36 -2.50 -21.61
N GLU A 28 25.68 -2.64 -21.51
CA GLU A 28 26.63 -2.13 -22.50
C GLU A 28 26.54 -2.91 -23.82
N VAL A 29 26.52 -2.19 -24.94
CA VAL A 29 26.56 -2.75 -26.29
C VAL A 29 28.01 -2.75 -26.79
N ILE A 30 28.61 -3.92 -26.89
CA ILE A 30 29.99 -4.12 -27.36
C ILE A 30 30.07 -4.46 -28.84
N ASN A 31 29.02 -5.05 -29.41
CA ASN A 31 28.92 -5.32 -30.84
C ASN A 31 27.71 -4.58 -31.44
N PRO A 32 27.88 -3.34 -31.95
CA PRO A 32 26.79 -2.59 -32.59
C PRO A 32 26.49 -3.08 -34.02
N GLY A 33 26.84 -4.34 -34.36
CA GLY A 33 26.72 -4.92 -35.70
C GLY A 33 27.98 -4.79 -36.56
N ILE A 34 29.17 -4.73 -35.93
CA ILE A 34 30.46 -4.65 -36.64
C ILE A 34 30.97 -6.06 -36.95
N ALA A 35 30.97 -6.95 -35.96
CA ALA A 35 31.33 -8.35 -36.15
C ALA A 35 30.08 -9.14 -36.58
N PRO A 36 30.18 -9.99 -37.63
CA PRO A 36 29.03 -10.73 -38.16
C PRO A 36 28.53 -11.80 -37.19
N ASP A 37 29.44 -12.37 -36.39
CA ASP A 37 29.13 -13.37 -35.38
C ASP A 37 30.15 -13.30 -34.24
N ILE A 38 29.66 -13.28 -33.01
CA ILE A 38 30.46 -13.41 -31.78
C ILE A 38 29.85 -14.46 -30.83
N ALA A 39 28.92 -15.27 -31.34
CA ALA A 39 28.30 -16.33 -30.58
C ALA A 39 29.34 -17.41 -30.28
N GLU A 40 29.27 -17.96 -29.08
CA GLU A 40 30.13 -19.04 -28.65
C GLU A 40 29.32 -20.34 -28.67
N ASP A 41 29.88 -21.40 -29.24
CA ASP A 41 29.21 -22.70 -29.34
C ASP A 41 28.92 -23.31 -27.97
N THR A 42 29.85 -23.11 -27.02
CA THR A 42 29.77 -23.69 -25.68
C THR A 42 30.37 -22.73 -24.67
N LEU A 43 29.60 -22.48 -23.61
CA LEU A 43 29.97 -21.58 -22.52
C LEU A 43 29.76 -22.27 -21.18
N THR A 44 30.52 -21.85 -20.18
CA THR A 44 30.35 -22.28 -18.79
C THR A 44 29.93 -21.09 -17.93
N LEU A 45 28.79 -21.23 -17.26
CA LEU A 45 28.25 -20.25 -16.31
C LEU A 45 28.55 -20.72 -14.89
N VAL A 46 29.22 -19.88 -14.11
CA VAL A 46 29.69 -20.23 -12.75
C VAL A 46 29.25 -19.17 -11.75
N GLN A 47 28.60 -19.59 -10.66
CA GLN A 47 28.52 -18.78 -9.45
C GLN A 47 29.71 -19.08 -8.55
N SER A 48 30.43 -18.06 -8.10
CA SER A 48 31.57 -18.25 -7.20
C SER A 48 31.62 -17.20 -6.08
N PRO A 49 32.16 -17.55 -4.90
CA PRO A 49 32.32 -16.60 -3.81
C PRO A 49 33.20 -15.43 -4.21
N ASN A 50 32.83 -14.23 -3.77
CA ASN A 50 33.65 -13.05 -3.96
C ASN A 50 34.79 -13.01 -2.93
N ARG A 51 36.01 -13.32 -3.38
CA ARG A 51 37.22 -13.32 -2.50
C ARG A 51 37.50 -11.95 -1.85
N LYS A 52 36.98 -10.85 -2.42
CA LYS A 52 37.19 -9.48 -1.91
C LYS A 52 36.10 -9.01 -0.94
N GLU A 53 34.93 -9.64 -0.96
CA GLU A 53 33.78 -9.31 -0.13
C GLU A 53 33.22 -10.63 0.45
N PRO A 54 33.76 -11.09 1.60
CA PRO A 54 33.32 -12.35 2.22
C PRO A 54 31.81 -12.37 2.45
N GLY A 55 31.16 -13.46 2.05
CA GLY A 55 29.70 -13.64 2.14
C GLY A 55 28.92 -13.13 0.94
N SER A 56 29.55 -12.53 -0.07
CA SER A 56 28.91 -12.23 -1.36
C SER A 56 29.38 -13.19 -2.45
N HIS A 57 28.56 -13.33 -3.50
CA HIS A 57 28.82 -14.18 -4.65
C HIS A 57 28.78 -13.34 -5.93
N HIS A 58 29.37 -13.85 -7.00
CA HIS A 58 29.28 -13.25 -8.32
C HIS A 58 29.15 -14.35 -9.38
N TRP A 59 28.61 -13.96 -10.54
CA TRP A 59 28.47 -14.82 -11.70
C TRP A 59 29.57 -14.53 -12.72
N GLY A 60 30.16 -15.58 -13.28
CA GLY A 60 31.15 -15.52 -14.35
C GLY A 60 30.72 -16.37 -15.55
N LEU A 61 30.96 -15.84 -16.74
CA LEU A 61 30.76 -16.54 -18.02
C LEU A 61 32.13 -16.83 -18.63
N TYR A 62 32.39 -18.10 -18.93
CA TYR A 62 33.67 -18.60 -19.45
C TYR A 62 33.46 -19.28 -20.80
N ASN A 63 34.45 -19.21 -21.68
CA ASN A 63 34.43 -19.94 -22.94
C ASN A 63 34.73 -21.44 -22.71
N GLY A 64 34.01 -22.31 -23.41
CA GLY A 64 34.17 -23.76 -23.38
C GLY A 64 33.30 -24.44 -22.33
N ASN A 65 33.40 -25.77 -22.28
CA ASN A 65 32.80 -26.61 -21.24
C ASN A 65 33.87 -26.92 -20.18
N LEU A 66 33.90 -26.16 -19.10
CA LEU A 66 34.91 -26.25 -18.06
C LEU A 66 34.37 -27.02 -16.86
N GLY A 67 35.17 -27.95 -16.33
CA GLY A 67 34.88 -28.65 -15.09
C GLY A 67 35.00 -27.75 -13.85
N VAL A 68 34.46 -28.22 -12.71
CA VAL A 68 34.39 -27.51 -11.42
C VAL A 68 35.76 -27.02 -10.91
N HIS A 69 36.85 -27.71 -11.25
CA HIS A 69 38.22 -27.33 -10.83
C HIS A 69 39.04 -26.69 -11.95
N GLU A 70 38.50 -26.63 -13.17
CA GLU A 70 39.22 -26.12 -14.34
C GLU A 70 39.00 -24.63 -14.52
N TRP A 71 37.77 -24.16 -14.33
CA TRP A 71 37.38 -22.77 -14.60
C TRP A 71 38.22 -21.73 -13.86
N GLU A 72 38.77 -22.04 -12.68
CA GLU A 72 39.63 -21.14 -11.91
C GLU A 72 40.91 -20.74 -12.66
N HIS A 73 41.36 -21.58 -13.60
CA HIS A 73 42.57 -21.35 -14.40
C HIS A 73 42.30 -20.54 -15.67
N PHE A 74 41.03 -20.24 -15.98
CA PHE A 74 40.62 -19.51 -17.18
C PHE A 74 40.18 -18.08 -16.83
N SER A 75 40.39 -17.17 -17.79
CA SER A 75 39.84 -15.82 -17.68
C SER A 75 38.39 -15.82 -18.16
N PRO A 76 37.45 -15.24 -17.38
CA PRO A 76 36.06 -15.11 -17.81
C PRO A 76 35.93 -14.12 -18.97
N ILE A 77 34.94 -14.36 -19.84
CA ILE A 77 34.47 -13.39 -20.83
C ILE A 77 33.91 -12.16 -20.11
N LYS A 78 33.09 -12.39 -19.08
CA LYS A 78 32.50 -11.34 -18.23
C LYS A 78 32.20 -11.86 -16.83
N ARG A 79 32.27 -10.96 -15.85
CA ARG A 79 31.77 -11.16 -14.48
C ARG A 79 30.75 -10.09 -14.14
N CYS A 80 29.66 -10.48 -13.51
CA CYS A 80 28.65 -9.59 -12.94
C CYS A 80 28.32 -10.04 -11.52
N ARG A 81 27.80 -9.13 -10.68
CA ARG A 81 27.28 -9.52 -9.37
C ARG A 81 26.04 -10.40 -9.53
N GLU A 82 25.14 -9.98 -10.42
CA GLU A 82 23.86 -10.66 -10.65
C GLU A 82 23.86 -11.50 -11.93
N LEU A 83 23.17 -12.64 -11.87
CA LEU A 83 23.03 -13.56 -13.01
C LEU A 83 22.35 -12.88 -14.19
N LEU A 84 21.23 -12.21 -13.94
CA LEU A 84 20.42 -11.66 -15.02
C LEU A 84 21.15 -10.57 -15.80
N GLU A 85 21.96 -9.75 -15.13
CA GLU A 85 22.79 -8.75 -15.80
C GLU A 85 23.77 -9.42 -16.79
N LEU A 86 24.39 -10.53 -16.38
CA LEU A 86 25.30 -11.31 -17.20
C LEU A 86 24.60 -11.93 -18.41
N LEU A 87 23.43 -12.56 -18.20
CA LEU A 87 22.66 -13.18 -19.28
C LEU A 87 22.07 -12.14 -20.25
N ALA A 88 21.52 -11.04 -19.73
CA ALA A 88 21.04 -9.92 -20.55
C ALA A 88 22.17 -9.31 -21.38
N TRP A 89 23.36 -9.16 -20.81
CA TRP A 89 24.53 -8.71 -21.55
C TRP A 89 24.96 -9.69 -22.63
N ALA A 90 25.04 -10.98 -22.31
CA ALA A 90 25.45 -12.00 -23.26
C ALA A 90 24.47 -12.11 -24.43
N HIS A 91 23.16 -12.15 -24.14
CA HIS A 91 22.11 -12.20 -25.15
C HIS A 91 22.11 -10.94 -26.01
N ARG A 92 22.08 -9.75 -25.41
CA ARG A 92 21.98 -8.47 -26.13
C ARG A 92 23.12 -8.24 -27.13
N ASN A 93 24.30 -8.79 -26.83
CA ASN A 93 25.50 -8.66 -27.65
C ASN A 93 25.68 -9.82 -28.64
N GLY A 94 24.86 -10.86 -28.58
CA GLY A 94 24.98 -12.05 -29.44
C GLY A 94 26.11 -12.98 -29.04
N VAL A 95 26.57 -12.94 -27.78
CA VAL A 95 27.52 -13.92 -27.23
C VAL A 95 26.84 -15.26 -26.99
N ILE A 96 25.55 -15.22 -26.64
CA ILE A 96 24.68 -16.40 -26.59
C ILE A 96 23.56 -16.26 -27.61
N ASP A 97 23.24 -17.36 -28.27
CA ASP A 97 22.08 -17.49 -29.13
C ASP A 97 21.31 -18.80 -28.84
N SER A 98 20.43 -19.22 -29.75
CA SER A 98 19.66 -20.46 -29.59
C SER A 98 20.48 -21.74 -29.81
N SER A 99 21.70 -21.64 -30.33
CA SER A 99 22.62 -22.75 -30.59
C SER A 99 23.66 -22.94 -29.48
N THR A 100 23.96 -21.88 -28.72
CA THR A 100 24.91 -21.91 -27.59
C THR A 100 24.51 -22.92 -26.52
N ARG A 101 25.44 -23.82 -26.16
CA ARG A 101 25.30 -24.76 -25.04
C ARG A 101 25.89 -24.17 -23.77
N LEU A 102 25.15 -24.22 -22.67
CA LEU A 102 25.59 -23.71 -21.37
C LEU A 102 25.80 -24.86 -20.39
N ALA A 103 27.03 -24.99 -19.90
CA ALA A 103 27.32 -25.76 -18.69
C ALA A 103 27.09 -24.88 -17.47
N LEU A 104 26.40 -25.39 -16.45
CA LEU A 104 26.04 -24.64 -15.25
C LEU A 104 26.77 -25.18 -14.01
N HIS A 105 27.49 -24.31 -13.32
CA HIS A 105 27.99 -24.51 -11.96
C HIS A 105 27.30 -23.51 -11.03
N PRO A 106 26.18 -23.87 -10.40
CA PRO A 106 25.30 -22.91 -9.72
C PRO A 106 25.83 -22.45 -8.36
N GLY A 107 26.91 -23.05 -7.85
CA GLY A 107 27.48 -22.70 -6.55
C GLY A 107 26.48 -22.96 -5.42
N ASP A 108 26.14 -21.91 -4.68
CA ASP A 108 25.19 -21.95 -3.57
C ASP A 108 23.75 -21.55 -4.00
N SER A 109 23.56 -21.21 -5.28
CA SER A 109 22.24 -20.91 -5.85
C SER A 109 21.41 -22.18 -6.06
N ASP A 110 20.09 -22.07 -5.91
CA ASP A 110 19.15 -23.14 -6.22
C ASP A 110 18.89 -23.29 -7.73
N LEU A 111 19.58 -22.50 -8.58
CA LEU A 111 19.38 -22.49 -10.03
C LEU A 111 19.69 -23.86 -10.65
N SER A 112 18.69 -24.43 -11.33
CA SER A 112 18.82 -25.62 -12.15
C SER A 112 19.04 -25.30 -13.63
N GLU A 113 19.58 -26.27 -14.40
CA GLU A 113 19.69 -26.15 -15.86
C GLU A 113 18.34 -25.89 -16.54
N PHE A 114 17.27 -26.51 -16.02
CA PHE A 114 15.91 -26.31 -16.50
C PHE A 114 15.43 -24.86 -16.28
N GLU A 115 15.66 -24.29 -15.09
CA GLU A 115 15.32 -22.89 -14.82
C GLU A 115 16.17 -21.94 -15.66
N LEU A 116 17.47 -22.21 -15.84
CA LEU A 116 18.34 -21.43 -16.70
C LEU A 116 17.85 -21.42 -18.16
N PHE A 117 17.45 -22.58 -18.69
CA PHE A 117 16.89 -22.69 -20.04
C PHE A 117 15.61 -21.86 -20.19
N ASN A 118 14.68 -21.97 -19.25
CA ASN A 118 13.43 -21.20 -19.29
C ASN A 118 13.66 -19.69 -19.08
N LEU A 119 14.63 -19.31 -18.26
CA LEU A 119 15.03 -17.93 -18.01
C LEU A 119 15.56 -17.30 -19.30
N LEU A 120 16.46 -17.99 -20.00
CA LEU A 120 16.97 -17.57 -21.30
C LEU A 120 15.86 -17.49 -22.35
N GLY A 121 14.97 -18.47 -22.41
CA GLY A 121 13.81 -18.42 -23.30
C GLY A 121 12.92 -17.20 -23.04
N SER A 122 12.67 -16.87 -21.77
CA SER A 122 11.89 -15.69 -21.38
C SER A 122 12.60 -14.38 -21.77
N LEU A 123 13.91 -14.31 -21.57
CA LEU A 123 14.73 -13.16 -21.95
C LEU A 123 14.77 -12.97 -23.48
N GLN A 124 14.92 -14.05 -24.24
CA GLN A 124 14.92 -14.05 -25.71
C GLN A 124 13.57 -13.63 -26.29
N GLN A 125 12.47 -14.04 -25.66
CA GLN A 125 11.12 -13.63 -26.06
C GLN A 125 10.88 -12.13 -25.78
N SER A 126 11.37 -11.62 -24.66
CA SER A 126 11.23 -10.20 -24.30
C SER A 126 12.13 -9.29 -25.12
N ILE A 127 13.34 -9.76 -25.46
CA ILE A 127 14.32 -9.04 -26.27
C ILE A 127 14.60 -9.86 -27.53
N ALA A 128 13.66 -9.84 -28.48
CA ALA A 128 13.83 -10.52 -29.76
C ALA A 128 14.90 -9.79 -30.61
N LEU A 129 16.01 -10.47 -30.88
CA LEU A 129 17.10 -9.94 -31.71
C LEU A 129 16.97 -10.41 -33.17
N PRO A 130 17.38 -9.58 -34.15
CA PRO A 130 17.90 -8.22 -34.01
C PRO A 130 16.81 -7.20 -33.65
N LEU A 131 17.14 -6.19 -32.84
CA LEU A 131 16.21 -5.11 -32.53
C LEU A 131 15.97 -4.24 -33.77
N GLU A 132 14.71 -3.86 -34.00
CA GLU A 132 14.35 -2.92 -35.06
C GLU A 132 15.04 -1.56 -34.86
N PRO A 133 15.44 -0.86 -35.93
CA PRO A 133 16.06 0.46 -35.82
C PRO A 133 15.09 1.48 -35.21
N VAL A 134 15.58 2.28 -34.27
CA VAL A 134 14.78 3.31 -33.60
C VAL A 134 14.47 4.45 -34.59
N SER A 135 13.19 4.77 -34.74
CA SER A 135 12.76 5.88 -35.59
C SER A 135 13.17 7.24 -35.04
N GLU A 136 13.40 8.22 -35.91
CA GLU A 136 13.73 9.58 -35.49
C GLU A 136 12.64 10.21 -34.61
N ALA A 137 11.37 9.89 -34.88
CA ALA A 137 10.24 10.37 -34.10
C ALA A 137 10.36 9.96 -32.62
N ARG A 138 10.78 8.72 -32.35
CA ARG A 138 11.02 8.23 -30.99
C ARG A 138 12.25 8.88 -30.34
N LEU A 139 13.32 9.08 -31.12
CA LEU A 139 14.52 9.74 -30.65
C LEU A 139 14.28 11.23 -30.34
N LEU A 140 13.27 11.86 -30.92
CA LEU A 140 12.90 13.24 -30.59
C LEU A 140 12.10 13.35 -29.28
N GLN A 141 11.52 12.26 -28.79
CA GLN A 141 10.83 12.19 -27.51
C GLN A 141 11.76 11.69 -26.38
N PRO A 142 11.45 11.97 -25.10
CA PRO A 142 12.12 11.32 -23.98
C PRO A 142 12.04 9.79 -24.06
N SER A 143 13.06 9.11 -23.57
CA SER A 143 13.05 7.65 -23.42
C SER A 143 11.94 7.23 -22.45
N VAL A 144 11.10 6.28 -22.85
CA VAL A 144 10.07 5.66 -22.01
C VAL A 144 10.20 4.14 -22.06
N ALA A 145 9.83 3.44 -20.99
CA ALA A 145 9.83 1.97 -20.98
C ALA A 145 8.75 1.45 -21.94
N ASP A 146 9.11 0.56 -22.86
CA ASP A 146 8.16 -0.07 -23.80
C ASP A 146 7.76 -1.48 -23.32
N GLU A 147 8.77 -2.28 -22.95
CA GLU A 147 8.61 -3.66 -22.48
C GLU A 147 9.32 -3.79 -21.13
N VAL A 148 8.63 -4.37 -20.16
CA VAL A 148 9.15 -4.67 -18.82
C VAL A 148 8.92 -6.16 -18.54
N LEU A 149 9.99 -6.89 -18.26
CA LEU A 149 9.94 -8.28 -17.83
C LEU A 149 10.36 -8.37 -16.38
N LEU A 150 9.46 -8.83 -15.51
CA LEU A 150 9.73 -9.12 -14.11
C LEU A 150 10.00 -10.61 -13.95
N LEU A 151 11.18 -10.95 -13.44
CA LEU A 151 11.65 -12.31 -13.21
C LEU A 151 11.74 -12.52 -11.71
N VAL A 152 10.86 -13.36 -11.18
CA VAL A 152 10.70 -13.59 -9.75
C VAL A 152 11.48 -14.82 -9.32
N ASN A 153 12.20 -14.71 -8.20
CA ASN A 153 12.93 -15.79 -7.52
C ASN A 153 14.04 -16.47 -8.34
N VAL A 154 14.69 -15.77 -9.27
CA VAL A 154 15.75 -16.35 -10.09
C VAL A 154 16.85 -16.97 -9.22
N GLY A 155 17.00 -18.30 -9.31
CA GLY A 155 18.02 -19.06 -8.60
C GLY A 155 17.80 -19.21 -7.09
N ILE A 156 16.55 -19.03 -6.63
CA ILE A 156 16.17 -19.12 -5.21
C ILE A 156 14.85 -19.90 -5.11
N ASP A 157 14.82 -21.00 -4.34
CA ASP A 157 13.57 -21.71 -4.04
C ASP A 157 12.93 -21.15 -2.75
N PRO A 158 11.77 -20.45 -2.83
CA PRO A 158 11.12 -19.88 -1.66
C PRO A 158 10.62 -20.94 -0.67
N LEU A 159 10.54 -22.21 -1.07
CA LEU A 159 10.06 -23.32 -0.25
C LEU A 159 11.14 -24.37 0.01
N ARG A 160 12.42 -24.03 -0.15
CA ARG A 160 13.54 -24.96 0.07
C ARG A 160 13.45 -25.70 1.41
N HIS A 161 13.23 -24.96 2.50
CA HIS A 161 13.14 -25.56 3.83
C HIS A 161 11.96 -26.54 3.99
N HIS A 162 10.81 -26.20 3.40
CA HIS A 162 9.62 -27.06 3.40
C HIS A 162 9.87 -28.34 2.61
N ARG A 163 10.58 -28.24 1.49
CA ARG A 163 10.97 -29.38 0.65
C ARG A 163 11.97 -30.28 1.39
N ASP A 164 13.01 -29.71 1.98
CA ASP A 164 14.07 -30.45 2.67
C ASP A 164 13.53 -31.21 3.89
N LEU A 165 12.53 -30.63 4.58
CA LEU A 165 11.89 -31.23 5.76
C LEU A 165 10.62 -32.02 5.47
N ASN A 166 10.20 -32.15 4.20
CA ASN A 166 8.93 -32.77 3.78
C ASN A 166 7.71 -32.24 4.56
N ILE A 167 7.65 -30.93 4.78
CA ILE A 167 6.55 -30.28 5.50
C ILE A 167 5.29 -30.34 4.63
N LEU A 168 4.25 -30.98 5.18
CA LEU A 168 2.93 -30.99 4.57
C LEU A 168 2.13 -29.77 5.03
N MET A 169 1.57 -29.07 4.05
CA MET A 169 0.75 -27.90 4.28
C MET A 169 -0.65 -28.33 4.74
N THR A 170 -1.08 -27.89 5.92
CA THR A 170 -2.38 -28.24 6.51
C THR A 170 -3.41 -27.10 6.43
N THR A 171 -3.02 -25.91 5.96
CA THR A 171 -3.87 -24.72 5.92
C THR A 171 -4.42 -24.45 4.53
N GLU A 172 -5.64 -23.93 4.44
CA GLU A 172 -6.29 -23.54 3.18
C GLU A 172 -5.73 -22.23 2.57
N ARG A 173 -4.85 -21.50 3.26
CA ARG A 173 -4.28 -20.24 2.79
C ARG A 173 -3.24 -20.49 1.69
N THR A 174 -3.65 -20.23 0.45
CA THR A 174 -2.86 -20.49 -0.76
C THR A 174 -2.33 -19.23 -1.46
N ASP A 175 -2.62 -18.02 -0.97
CA ASP A 175 -2.07 -16.80 -1.56
C ASP A 175 -0.54 -16.81 -1.54
N SER A 176 0.10 -16.36 -2.63
CA SER A 176 1.55 -16.40 -2.79
C SER A 176 2.29 -15.36 -1.96
N LEU A 177 1.62 -14.30 -1.52
CA LEU A 177 2.20 -13.24 -0.69
C LEU A 177 1.95 -13.45 0.79
N SER A 178 1.01 -14.32 1.17
CA SER A 178 0.72 -14.73 2.54
C SER A 178 0.45 -16.24 2.59
N TYR A 179 1.46 -17.04 2.29
CA TYR A 179 1.34 -18.48 2.16
C TYR A 179 1.32 -19.19 3.52
N ALA A 180 0.56 -20.28 3.63
CA ALA A 180 0.50 -21.12 4.83
C ALA A 180 -0.13 -20.48 6.08
N GLY A 181 -0.10 -21.23 7.17
CA GLY A 181 -0.44 -20.73 8.52
C GLY A 181 0.53 -19.67 9.04
N VAL A 182 1.80 -19.75 8.64
CA VAL A 182 2.87 -18.82 9.05
C VAL A 182 2.92 -17.51 8.24
N ARG A 183 2.08 -17.38 7.19
CA ARG A 183 1.99 -16.19 6.32
C ARG A 183 3.34 -15.84 5.70
N GLU A 184 3.96 -16.79 5.01
CA GLU A 184 5.22 -16.58 4.30
C GLU A 184 5.00 -15.82 2.99
N ASN A 185 5.89 -14.88 2.68
CA ASN A 185 5.95 -14.26 1.36
C ASN A 185 6.79 -15.15 0.43
N LEU A 186 6.20 -15.68 -0.64
CA LEU A 186 6.92 -16.51 -1.61
C LEU A 186 7.65 -15.69 -2.68
N VAL A 187 7.50 -14.36 -2.73
CA VAL A 187 8.24 -13.48 -3.64
C VAL A 187 9.45 -12.91 -2.90
N LEU A 188 10.59 -13.56 -3.05
CA LEU A 188 11.84 -13.23 -2.33
C LEU A 188 12.73 -12.26 -3.10
N THR A 189 12.80 -12.42 -4.42
CA THR A 189 13.53 -11.51 -5.30
C THR A 189 12.74 -11.18 -6.54
N VAL A 190 12.98 -9.99 -7.08
CA VAL A 190 12.44 -9.56 -8.37
C VAL A 190 13.58 -8.95 -9.17
N ASP A 191 13.90 -9.54 -10.30
CA ASP A 191 14.80 -8.97 -11.28
C ASP A 191 13.98 -8.36 -12.43
N GLN A 192 14.16 -7.08 -12.70
CA GLN A 192 13.44 -6.32 -13.72
C GLN A 192 14.36 -6.10 -14.93
N VAL A 193 13.94 -6.58 -16.11
CA VAL A 193 14.50 -6.19 -17.41
C VAL A 193 13.58 -5.17 -18.05
N THR A 194 14.11 -4.03 -18.47
CA THR A 194 13.36 -3.00 -19.18
C THR A 194 14.00 -2.71 -20.51
N ARG A 195 13.22 -2.82 -21.59
CA ARG A 195 13.58 -2.27 -22.90
C ARG A 195 12.82 -0.96 -23.10
N ASN A 196 13.56 0.11 -23.34
CA ASN A 196 12.95 1.42 -23.58
C ASN A 196 12.76 1.72 -25.06
N SER A 197 12.10 2.83 -25.33
CA SER A 197 11.77 3.34 -26.67
C SER A 197 13.00 3.70 -27.52
N TRP A 198 14.19 3.79 -26.91
CA TRP A 198 15.48 4.01 -27.56
C TRP A 198 16.29 2.70 -27.75
N ASN A 199 15.69 1.54 -27.51
CA ASN A 199 16.34 0.21 -27.54
C ASN A 199 17.47 0.02 -26.50
N GLU A 200 17.52 0.84 -25.46
CA GLU A 200 18.37 0.55 -24.32
C GLU A 200 17.73 -0.57 -23.50
N VAL A 201 18.57 -1.50 -23.03
CA VAL A 201 18.18 -2.57 -22.12
C VAL A 201 18.74 -2.23 -20.74
N LEU A 202 17.86 -2.19 -19.75
CA LEU A 202 18.20 -1.98 -18.36
C LEU A 202 17.86 -3.21 -17.54
N VAL A 203 18.71 -3.54 -16.58
CA VAL A 203 18.50 -4.62 -15.61
C VAL A 203 18.64 -4.03 -14.21
N GLN A 204 17.68 -4.34 -13.35
CA GLN A 204 17.65 -3.96 -11.95
C GLN A 204 17.23 -5.16 -11.10
N ARG A 205 17.84 -5.33 -9.92
CA ARG A 205 17.47 -6.37 -8.97
C ARG A 205 16.89 -5.74 -7.71
N TYR A 206 15.84 -6.36 -7.20
CA TYR A 206 15.22 -6.05 -5.92
C TYR A 206 15.25 -7.29 -5.03
N ASP A 207 15.79 -7.15 -3.83
CA ASP A 207 15.93 -8.21 -2.83
C ASP A 207 15.53 -7.72 -1.42
N GLY A 208 15.51 -8.65 -0.46
CA GLY A 208 15.12 -8.37 0.92
C GLY A 208 13.61 -8.29 1.13
N GLU A 209 13.21 -8.00 2.36
CA GLU A 209 11.86 -8.22 2.89
C GLU A 209 10.72 -7.60 2.07
N HIS A 210 10.96 -6.43 1.47
CA HIS A 210 9.94 -5.70 0.69
C HIS A 210 10.33 -5.54 -0.79
N ALA A 211 11.12 -6.47 -1.35
CA ALA A 211 11.62 -6.43 -2.73
C ALA A 211 10.52 -6.11 -3.76
N LEU A 212 9.43 -6.87 -3.74
CA LEU A 212 8.30 -6.70 -4.65
C LEU A 212 7.70 -5.29 -4.54
N LEU A 213 7.44 -4.81 -3.33
CA LEU A 213 6.78 -3.53 -3.13
C LEU A 213 7.65 -2.36 -3.60
N ARG A 214 8.98 -2.44 -3.38
CA ARG A 214 9.93 -1.44 -3.91
C ARG A 214 9.96 -1.45 -5.43
N CYS A 215 10.02 -2.64 -6.04
CA CYS A 215 9.96 -2.81 -7.49
C CYS A 215 8.67 -2.18 -8.08
N LEU A 216 7.51 -2.50 -7.50
CA LEU A 216 6.23 -1.95 -7.94
C LEU A 216 6.16 -0.43 -7.79
N ARG A 217 6.65 0.12 -6.67
CA ARG A 217 6.71 1.57 -6.45
C ARG A 217 7.57 2.26 -7.50
N GLU A 218 8.75 1.73 -7.80
CA GLU A 218 9.67 2.32 -8.78
C GLU A 218 9.14 2.20 -10.21
N LEU A 219 8.55 1.04 -10.55
CA LEU A 219 7.82 0.85 -11.80
C LEU A 219 6.73 1.91 -11.94
N LEU A 220 5.86 2.08 -10.95
CA LEU A 220 4.78 3.07 -11.03
C LEU A 220 5.29 4.50 -11.14
N ASN A 221 6.30 4.88 -10.37
CA ASN A 221 6.90 6.22 -10.45
C ASN A 221 7.47 6.52 -11.84
N SER A 222 8.02 5.52 -12.53
CA SER A 222 8.46 5.68 -13.93
C SER A 222 7.31 5.96 -14.91
N LEU A 223 6.06 5.67 -14.51
CA LEU A 223 4.86 5.81 -15.33
C LEU A 223 4.02 7.06 -15.03
N VAL A 224 4.22 7.72 -13.88
CA VAL A 224 3.39 8.86 -13.44
C VAL A 224 3.37 9.99 -14.48
N HIS A 225 4.53 10.36 -15.03
CA HIS A 225 4.65 11.42 -16.04
C HIS A 225 4.69 10.90 -17.48
N SER A 226 4.55 9.58 -17.68
CA SER A 226 4.55 8.97 -19.00
C SER A 226 3.11 8.84 -19.49
N SER A 227 2.82 9.28 -20.71
CA SER A 227 1.57 8.92 -21.41
C SER A 227 1.62 7.49 -21.97
N HIS A 228 2.81 6.93 -22.11
CA HIS A 228 3.01 5.56 -22.57
C HIS A 228 2.92 4.58 -21.40
N ARG A 229 2.26 3.44 -21.63
CA ARG A 229 2.14 2.34 -20.67
C ARG A 229 2.93 1.15 -21.24
N PRO A 230 3.98 0.68 -20.55
CA PRO A 230 4.73 -0.47 -21.01
C PRO A 230 3.88 -1.73 -20.90
N ARG A 231 4.18 -2.69 -21.77
CA ARG A 231 3.75 -4.07 -21.56
C ARG A 231 4.59 -4.68 -20.45
N VAL A 232 3.95 -5.13 -19.38
CA VAL A 232 4.61 -5.82 -18.27
C VAL A 232 4.32 -7.32 -18.38
N GLN A 233 5.37 -8.14 -18.29
CA GLN A 233 5.25 -9.60 -18.27
C GLN A 233 5.92 -10.11 -17.00
N VAL A 234 5.32 -11.10 -16.34
CA VAL A 234 5.92 -11.68 -15.13
C VAL A 234 6.20 -13.16 -15.35
N ARG A 235 7.39 -13.60 -14.96
CA ARG A 235 7.77 -15.02 -14.89
C ARG A 235 8.36 -15.30 -13.53
N CYS A 236 8.15 -16.51 -13.03
CA CYS A 236 8.73 -16.96 -11.77
C CYS A 236 9.54 -18.22 -12.04
N PHE A 237 10.68 -18.35 -11.35
CA PHE A 237 11.60 -19.47 -11.47
C PHE A 237 11.78 -20.08 -10.10
N CYS A 238 11.02 -21.13 -9.83
CA CYS A 238 11.20 -21.95 -8.65
C CYS A 238 10.55 -23.31 -8.89
N HIS A 239 10.94 -24.31 -8.11
CA HIS A 239 10.48 -25.67 -8.29
C HIS A 239 8.96 -25.81 -8.16
N ASN A 240 8.38 -25.16 -7.13
CA ASN A 240 6.97 -25.28 -6.79
C ASN A 240 6.26 -23.93 -6.92
N ARG A 241 5.00 -23.96 -7.37
CA ARG A 241 4.09 -22.80 -7.43
C ARG A 241 4.54 -21.61 -8.31
N ALA A 242 5.56 -21.76 -9.15
CA ALA A 242 6.04 -20.70 -10.03
C ALA A 242 4.91 -19.99 -10.79
N GLN A 243 4.00 -20.75 -11.40
CA GLN A 243 2.86 -20.18 -12.13
C GLN A 243 1.93 -19.35 -11.22
N ALA A 244 1.61 -19.84 -10.01
CA ALA A 244 0.74 -19.15 -9.08
C ALA A 244 1.39 -17.86 -8.53
N ILE A 245 2.70 -17.86 -8.35
CA ILE A 245 3.46 -16.66 -7.94
C ILE A 245 3.45 -15.63 -9.07
N ALA A 246 3.78 -16.05 -10.30
CA ALA A 246 3.80 -15.15 -11.45
C ALA A 246 2.44 -14.50 -11.72
N GLN A 247 1.37 -15.31 -11.74
CA GLN A 247 -0.01 -14.83 -11.91
C GLN A 247 -0.40 -13.83 -10.83
N ARG A 248 -0.05 -14.11 -9.56
CA ARG A 248 -0.40 -13.22 -8.46
C ARG A 248 0.27 -11.85 -8.57
N VAL A 249 1.54 -11.82 -8.99
CA VAL A 249 2.26 -10.57 -9.23
C VAL A 249 1.71 -9.83 -10.46
N GLU A 250 1.35 -10.55 -11.54
CA GLU A 250 0.66 -9.99 -12.72
C GLU A 250 -0.64 -9.27 -12.32
N GLU A 251 -1.52 -9.91 -11.54
CA GLU A 251 -2.78 -9.31 -11.09
C GLU A 251 -2.57 -7.99 -10.34
N ILE A 252 -1.52 -7.91 -9.51
CA ILE A 252 -1.20 -6.71 -8.73
C ILE A 252 -0.68 -5.60 -9.64
N VAL A 253 0.21 -5.93 -10.58
CA VAL A 253 0.72 -4.97 -11.57
C VAL A 253 -0.44 -4.40 -12.39
N GLU A 254 -1.33 -5.26 -12.90
CA GLU A 254 -2.49 -4.86 -13.69
C GLU A 254 -3.41 -3.94 -12.89
N THR A 255 -3.69 -4.29 -11.62
CA THR A 255 -4.50 -3.47 -10.72
C THR A 255 -3.88 -2.09 -10.53
N LEU A 256 -2.58 -2.03 -10.20
CA LEU A 256 -1.88 -0.77 -9.97
C LEU A 256 -1.80 0.11 -11.25
N GLN A 257 -1.55 -0.49 -12.42
CA GLN A 257 -1.58 0.24 -13.70
C GLN A 257 -2.98 0.77 -14.02
N ALA A 258 -4.03 -0.01 -13.74
CA ALA A 258 -5.42 0.42 -13.93
C ALA A 258 -5.80 1.56 -12.98
N LEU A 259 -5.34 1.52 -11.72
CA LEU A 259 -5.54 2.61 -10.76
C LEU A 259 -4.81 3.88 -11.20
N LEU A 260 -3.56 3.76 -11.66
CA LEU A 260 -2.79 4.88 -12.20
C LEU A 260 -3.46 5.52 -13.43
N ALA A 261 -4.10 4.71 -14.28
CA ALA A 261 -4.85 5.20 -15.42
C ALA A 261 -6.15 5.96 -15.04
N ARG A 262 -6.72 5.70 -13.86
CA ARG A 262 -7.91 6.43 -13.34
C ARG A 262 -7.59 7.83 -12.82
N GLY A 263 -6.32 8.15 -12.64
CA GLY A 263 -5.84 9.45 -12.16
C GLY A 263 -5.31 9.41 -10.72
N PRO A 264 -4.95 10.57 -10.17
CA PRO A 264 -4.37 10.67 -8.83
C PRO A 264 -5.40 10.42 -7.72
N ASP A 265 -4.93 10.53 -6.48
CA ASP A 265 -5.69 10.39 -5.23
C ASP A 265 -6.26 8.98 -4.99
N GLN A 266 -5.78 7.97 -5.73
CA GLN A 266 -6.12 6.57 -5.48
C GLN A 266 -5.23 5.98 -4.39
N ARG A 267 -5.80 5.12 -3.55
CA ARG A 267 -5.07 4.28 -2.60
C ARG A 267 -5.25 2.82 -2.94
N TYR A 268 -4.20 2.03 -2.80
CA TYR A 268 -4.26 0.58 -2.92
C TYR A 268 -3.63 -0.09 -1.72
N VAL A 269 -4.40 -0.96 -1.06
CA VAL A 269 -3.98 -1.67 0.14
C VAL A 269 -3.69 -3.12 -0.20
N LEU A 270 -2.45 -3.55 0.04
CA LEU A 270 -1.97 -4.91 -0.21
C LEU A 270 -1.41 -5.48 1.09
N GLN A 271 -1.63 -6.77 1.35
CA GLN A 271 -1.00 -7.46 2.49
C GLN A 271 0.04 -8.45 1.99
N VAL A 272 1.26 -8.34 2.52
CA VAL A 272 2.37 -9.25 2.23
C VAL A 272 2.92 -9.76 3.55
N ALA A 273 2.91 -11.07 3.72
CA ALA A 273 3.19 -11.75 4.98
C ALA A 273 2.35 -11.17 6.15
N GLN A 274 3.01 -10.53 7.11
CA GLN A 274 2.38 -9.88 8.26
C GLN A 274 2.19 -8.37 8.08
N HIS A 275 2.76 -7.78 7.03
CA HIS A 275 2.76 -6.34 6.80
C HIS A 275 1.61 -5.93 5.89
N THR A 276 1.03 -4.76 6.19
CA THR A 276 0.09 -4.11 5.29
C THR A 276 0.80 -2.95 4.60
N HIS A 277 0.73 -2.93 3.28
CA HIS A 277 1.34 -1.91 2.44
C HIS A 277 0.24 -1.06 1.82
N VAL A 278 0.43 0.26 1.82
CA VAL A 278 -0.49 1.21 1.20
C VAL A 278 0.25 1.99 0.13
N PHE A 279 -0.15 1.81 -1.12
CA PHE A 279 0.27 2.68 -2.22
C PHE A 279 -0.65 3.89 -2.27
N GLU A 280 -0.11 5.10 -2.23
CA GLU A 280 -0.88 6.31 -2.53
C GLU A 280 -0.38 6.92 -3.84
N LEU A 281 -1.28 7.02 -4.81
CA LEU A 281 -1.00 7.55 -6.14
C LEU A 281 -1.23 9.06 -6.11
N LEU A 282 -0.18 9.81 -5.80
CA LEU A 282 -0.20 11.27 -5.78
C LEU A 282 0.02 11.80 -7.22
N PRO A 283 -0.27 13.09 -7.50
CA PRO A 283 -0.12 13.66 -8.83
C PRO A 283 1.27 13.51 -9.46
N ASP A 284 2.32 13.67 -8.66
CA ASP A 284 3.71 13.68 -9.14
C ASP A 284 4.51 12.42 -8.77
N GLN A 285 3.99 11.59 -7.87
CA GLN A 285 4.68 10.40 -7.40
C GLN A 285 3.74 9.37 -6.81
N VAL A 286 4.18 8.11 -6.79
CA VAL A 286 3.55 7.06 -6.00
C VAL A 286 4.33 6.87 -4.71
N SER A 287 3.66 7.10 -3.58
CA SER A 287 4.20 6.83 -2.26
C SER A 287 3.85 5.39 -1.82
N LEU A 288 4.64 4.86 -0.90
CA LEU A 288 4.46 3.52 -0.33
C LEU A 288 4.67 3.59 1.17
N ALA A 289 3.64 3.27 1.94
CA ALA A 289 3.73 3.06 3.38
C ALA A 289 3.77 1.56 3.69
N THR A 290 4.58 1.16 4.67
CA THR A 290 4.62 -0.21 5.20
C THR A 290 4.22 -0.16 6.67
N LEU A 291 3.18 -0.91 7.03
CA LEU A 291 2.48 -0.81 8.30
C LEU A 291 2.53 -2.15 9.02
N ASN A 292 2.91 -2.10 10.30
CA ASN A 292 3.11 -3.26 11.14
C ASN A 292 1.93 -3.41 12.08
N GLY A 293 1.03 -4.35 11.77
CA GLY A 293 -0.13 -4.66 12.59
C GLY A 293 -1.34 -3.72 12.39
N HIS A 294 -2.41 -4.04 13.13
CA HIS A 294 -3.72 -3.40 12.99
C HIS A 294 -3.70 -1.92 13.39
N ASP A 295 -3.06 -1.58 14.50
CA ASP A 295 -3.07 -0.20 15.03
C ASP A 295 -2.37 0.78 14.08
N ALA A 296 -1.23 0.39 13.51
CA ALA A 296 -0.52 1.20 12.51
C ALA A 296 -1.38 1.41 11.24
N LEU A 297 -2.12 0.38 10.83
CA LEU A 297 -3.06 0.49 9.71
C LEU A 297 -4.19 1.46 10.01
N VAL A 298 -4.88 1.31 11.15
CA VAL A 298 -5.98 2.21 11.54
C VAL A 298 -5.49 3.64 11.68
N GLN A 299 -4.32 3.85 12.28
CA GLN A 299 -3.72 5.19 12.39
C GLN A 299 -3.45 5.81 11.02
N HIS A 300 -2.90 5.03 10.08
CA HIS A 300 -2.62 5.51 8.73
C HIS A 300 -3.90 5.81 7.95
N LEU A 301 -4.90 4.93 8.00
CA LEU A 301 -6.20 5.14 7.35
C LEU A 301 -7.02 6.26 7.99
N GLY A 302 -6.73 6.60 9.25
CA GLY A 302 -7.32 7.70 10.01
C GLY A 302 -6.58 9.03 9.89
N GLN A 303 -5.55 9.13 9.05
CA GLN A 303 -4.87 10.39 8.77
C GLN A 303 -5.81 11.36 8.05
N GLU A 304 -5.76 12.62 8.44
CA GLU A 304 -6.62 13.67 7.91
C GLU A 304 -6.37 13.91 6.42
N ARG A 305 -7.46 14.18 5.68
CA ARG A 305 -7.43 14.47 4.25
C ARG A 305 -8.43 15.58 3.94
N HIS A 306 -8.14 16.37 2.92
CA HIS A 306 -9.01 17.46 2.45
C HIS A 306 -9.70 17.14 1.11
N ARG A 307 -9.43 15.96 0.54
CA ARG A 307 -10.00 15.48 -0.72
C ARG A 307 -10.37 14.01 -0.60
N TYR A 308 -11.47 13.65 -1.25
CA TYR A 308 -11.89 12.26 -1.31
C TYR A 308 -10.85 11.41 -2.03
N SER A 309 -10.35 10.40 -1.34
CA SER A 309 -9.39 9.45 -1.89
C SER A 309 -10.00 8.05 -1.93
N PRO A 310 -10.37 7.50 -3.10
CA PRO A 310 -10.84 6.12 -3.20
C PRO A 310 -9.77 5.15 -2.70
N LEU A 311 -10.18 4.17 -1.91
CA LEU A 311 -9.32 3.10 -1.41
C LEU A 311 -9.75 1.79 -2.06
N HIS A 312 -8.80 1.12 -2.69
CA HIS A 312 -9.00 -0.19 -3.32
C HIS A 312 -8.26 -1.23 -2.48
N LEU A 313 -8.98 -2.26 -2.05
CA LEU A 313 -8.39 -3.38 -1.31
C LEU A 313 -7.99 -4.48 -2.27
N ASP A 314 -6.82 -5.05 -2.04
CA ASP A 314 -6.47 -6.33 -2.61
C ASP A 314 -7.38 -7.43 -2.05
N ARG A 315 -7.79 -8.37 -2.91
CA ARG A 315 -8.73 -9.45 -2.56
C ARG A 315 -8.26 -10.37 -1.42
N HIS A 316 -6.96 -10.43 -1.15
CA HIS A 316 -6.37 -11.24 -0.07
C HIS A 316 -5.94 -10.40 1.14
N ALA A 317 -6.09 -9.07 1.09
CA ALA A 317 -5.72 -8.20 2.20
C ALA A 317 -6.76 -8.27 3.34
N LEU A 318 -6.25 -8.21 4.57
CA LEU A 318 -7.01 -8.01 5.80
C LEU A 318 -8.10 -9.06 6.06
N GLN A 319 -7.93 -10.27 5.51
CA GLN A 319 -8.92 -11.35 5.61
C GLN A 319 -9.21 -11.83 7.04
N ASP A 320 -8.36 -11.49 8.00
CA ASP A 320 -8.55 -11.87 9.40
C ASP A 320 -9.21 -10.74 10.23
N SER A 321 -9.64 -9.64 9.61
CA SER A 321 -10.36 -8.54 10.26
C SER A 321 -11.69 -8.22 9.59
N ASP A 322 -12.46 -7.35 10.25
CA ASP A 322 -13.74 -6.84 9.75
C ASP A 322 -13.57 -5.67 8.75
N LEU A 323 -12.35 -5.14 8.60
CA LEU A 323 -12.07 -3.96 7.79
C LEU A 323 -12.43 -4.11 6.31
N PRO A 324 -12.26 -5.27 5.63
CA PRO A 324 -12.69 -5.42 4.24
C PRO A 324 -14.16 -5.07 4.02
N LEU A 325 -15.05 -5.53 4.93
CA LEU A 325 -16.49 -5.27 4.84
C LEU A 325 -16.83 -3.79 5.00
N VAL A 326 -15.99 -3.02 5.69
CA VAL A 326 -16.16 -1.58 5.92
C VAL A 326 -15.58 -0.78 4.75
N LEU A 327 -14.31 -1.03 4.42
CA LEU A 327 -13.53 -0.23 3.47
C LEU A 327 -14.05 -0.34 2.03
N GLU A 328 -14.58 -1.51 1.64
CA GLU A 328 -15.16 -1.70 0.29
C GLU A 328 -16.48 -0.94 0.07
N GLN A 329 -17.09 -0.43 1.14
CA GLN A 329 -18.38 0.27 1.06
C GLN A 329 -18.23 1.78 0.87
N ALA A 330 -17.00 2.31 0.81
CA ALA A 330 -16.74 3.74 0.71
C ALA A 330 -17.46 4.40 -0.48
N ARG A 331 -18.24 5.45 -0.21
CA ARG A 331 -18.93 6.28 -1.19
C ARG A 331 -18.54 7.73 -1.01
N ARG A 332 -18.64 8.49 -2.10
CA ARG A 332 -18.39 9.93 -2.09
C ARG A 332 -19.56 10.67 -1.45
N ASN A 333 -19.27 11.80 -0.82
CA ASN A 333 -20.26 12.77 -0.34
C ASN A 333 -21.26 12.19 0.67
N CYS A 334 -20.82 11.29 1.55
CA CYS A 334 -21.61 10.85 2.69
C CYS A 334 -20.71 10.42 3.84
N ILE A 335 -21.30 10.33 5.03
CA ILE A 335 -20.69 9.72 6.21
C ILE A 335 -21.31 8.33 6.35
N GLN A 336 -20.48 7.33 6.58
CA GLN A 336 -20.92 5.94 6.70
C GLN A 336 -20.50 5.38 8.04
N VAL A 337 -21.49 5.03 8.85
CA VAL A 337 -21.33 4.48 10.18
C VAL A 337 -21.58 2.98 10.12
N PHE A 338 -20.58 2.21 10.53
CA PHE A 338 -20.66 0.77 10.64
C PHE A 338 -20.47 0.36 12.08
N TYR A 339 -21.22 -0.63 12.54
CA TYR A 339 -21.08 -1.12 13.89
C TYR A 339 -21.21 -2.63 13.97
N ARG A 340 -20.53 -3.22 14.94
CA ARG A 340 -20.65 -4.62 15.29
C ARG A 340 -20.94 -4.74 16.77
N LEU A 341 -22.04 -5.40 17.10
CA LEU A 341 -22.41 -5.70 18.47
C LEU A 341 -21.65 -6.95 18.91
N LEU A 342 -20.87 -6.82 19.98
CA LEU A 342 -20.25 -7.93 20.70
C LEU A 342 -20.98 -8.07 22.04
N ASP A 343 -20.52 -8.95 22.93
CA ASP A 343 -21.24 -9.28 24.16
C ASP A 343 -21.37 -8.04 25.10
N ASP A 344 -20.24 -7.49 25.56
CA ASP A 344 -20.22 -6.33 26.48
C ASP A 344 -19.73 -5.03 25.81
N CYS A 345 -19.46 -5.07 24.51
CA CYS A 345 -18.93 -3.94 23.78
C CYS A 345 -19.42 -3.90 22.33
N ALA A 346 -19.16 -2.80 21.66
CA ALA A 346 -19.39 -2.64 20.24
C ALA A 346 -18.15 -2.05 19.57
N ASP A 347 -17.84 -2.58 18.38
CA ASP A 347 -16.89 -1.94 17.48
C ASP A 347 -17.65 -0.97 16.58
N LEU A 348 -17.21 0.28 16.57
CA LEU A 348 -17.76 1.37 15.75
C LEU A 348 -16.70 1.80 14.74
N TYR A 349 -17.10 1.86 13.48
CA TYR A 349 -16.29 2.34 12.37
C TYR A 349 -17.03 3.48 11.68
N VAL A 350 -16.33 4.54 11.32
CA VAL A 350 -16.86 5.64 10.52
C VAL A 350 -15.93 5.88 9.35
N LEU A 351 -16.48 5.87 8.14
CA LEU A 351 -15.84 6.46 6.97
C LEU A 351 -16.44 7.85 6.76
N ASP A 352 -15.58 8.86 6.77
CA ASP A 352 -16.00 10.24 6.55
C ASP A 352 -16.12 10.60 5.06
N GLU A 353 -16.48 11.85 4.78
CA GLU A 353 -16.66 12.40 3.44
C GLU A 353 -15.40 12.34 2.54
N TYR A 354 -14.22 12.13 3.12
CA TYR A 354 -12.95 12.02 2.42
C TYR A 354 -12.42 10.58 2.36
N ASN A 355 -13.20 9.61 2.84
CA ASN A 355 -12.85 8.20 2.99
C ASN A 355 -11.68 7.98 3.98
N VAL A 356 -11.69 8.72 5.08
CA VAL A 356 -10.80 8.54 6.24
C VAL A 356 -11.50 7.61 7.23
N LEU A 357 -10.76 6.64 7.77
CA LEU A 357 -11.28 5.67 8.73
C LEU A 357 -11.13 6.19 10.16
N TRP A 358 -12.23 6.22 10.89
CA TRP A 358 -12.22 6.34 12.34
C TRP A 358 -12.78 5.05 12.95
N GLN A 359 -12.06 4.43 13.89
CA GLN A 359 -12.49 3.19 14.55
C GLN A 359 -12.38 3.31 16.07
N GLN A 360 -13.42 2.92 16.81
CA GLN A 360 -13.41 2.85 18.26
C GLN A 360 -14.15 1.61 18.77
N ARG A 361 -13.61 0.97 19.82
CA ARG A 361 -14.35 0.01 20.63
C ARG A 361 -14.95 0.71 21.86
N VAL A 362 -16.23 0.49 22.12
CA VAL A 362 -16.95 1.11 23.25
C VAL A 362 -17.74 0.07 24.04
N PRO A 363 -17.83 0.17 25.38
CA PRO A 363 -18.78 -0.62 26.17
C PRO A 363 -20.21 -0.45 25.66
N LEU A 364 -20.94 -1.56 25.57
CA LEU A 364 -22.29 -1.62 25.04
C LEU A 364 -23.27 -1.79 26.21
N PHE A 365 -24.22 -0.87 26.33
CA PHE A 365 -25.39 -1.03 27.21
C PHE A 365 -26.57 -1.56 26.39
N ASP A 366 -26.97 -0.81 25.37
CA ASP A 366 -27.82 -1.28 24.29
C ASP A 366 -27.52 -0.50 23.00
N GLU A 367 -28.08 -0.98 21.89
CA GLU A 367 -27.86 -0.40 20.56
C GLU A 367 -28.37 1.04 20.44
N GLY A 368 -29.47 1.39 21.10
CA GLY A 368 -30.03 2.75 21.08
C GLY A 368 -29.12 3.76 21.78
N HIS A 369 -28.60 3.42 22.97
CA HIS A 369 -27.67 4.24 23.74
C HIS A 369 -26.27 4.32 23.11
N LEU A 370 -25.97 3.45 22.13
CA LEU A 370 -24.76 3.55 21.32
C LEU A 370 -24.96 4.48 20.11
N LEU A 371 -25.98 4.21 19.30
CA LEU A 371 -26.10 4.82 17.97
C LEU A 371 -26.74 6.22 18.03
N LEU A 372 -27.66 6.46 18.96
CA LEU A 372 -28.35 7.76 19.03
C LEU A 372 -27.40 8.92 19.37
N PRO A 373 -26.46 8.79 20.34
CA PRO A 373 -25.46 9.83 20.58
C PRO A 373 -24.55 10.08 19.38
N VAL A 374 -24.14 9.02 18.66
CA VAL A 374 -23.33 9.15 17.44
C VAL A 374 -24.10 9.93 16.37
N GLN A 375 -25.37 9.61 16.16
CA GLN A 375 -26.22 10.31 15.18
C GLN A 375 -26.40 11.78 15.52
N ARG A 376 -26.66 12.11 16.81
CA ARG A 376 -26.79 13.50 17.26
C ARG A 376 -25.51 14.29 17.01
N PHE A 377 -24.36 13.71 17.39
CA PHE A 377 -23.06 14.32 17.17
C PHE A 377 -22.78 14.59 15.70
N LEU A 378 -22.94 13.58 14.84
CA LEU A 378 -22.69 13.74 13.40
C LEU A 378 -23.62 14.77 12.76
N ARG A 379 -24.91 14.79 13.15
CA ARG A 379 -25.84 15.83 12.69
C ARG A 379 -25.40 17.23 13.13
N SER A 380 -24.90 17.37 14.36
CA SER A 380 -24.40 18.66 14.84
C SER A 380 -23.20 19.16 14.02
N VAL A 381 -22.23 18.28 13.76
CA VAL A 381 -21.08 18.59 12.89
C VAL A 381 -21.54 19.03 11.50
N LEU A 382 -22.47 18.29 10.88
CA LEU A 382 -23.02 18.65 9.57
C LEU A 382 -23.77 19.99 9.58
N MET A 383 -24.53 20.28 10.64
CA MET A 383 -25.23 21.56 10.79
C MET A 383 -24.25 22.73 10.92
N ARG A 384 -23.16 22.56 11.68
CA ARG A 384 -22.08 23.56 11.79
C ARG A 384 -21.38 23.79 10.45
N HIS A 385 -21.12 22.72 9.70
CA HIS A 385 -20.55 22.83 8.36
C HIS A 385 -21.47 23.62 7.43
N ALA A 386 -22.78 23.32 7.44
CA ALA A 386 -23.76 24.04 6.63
C ALA A 386 -23.87 25.53 7.03
N ALA A 387 -23.82 25.84 8.33
CA ALA A 387 -23.93 27.21 8.84
C ALA A 387 -22.73 28.11 8.45
N ARG A 388 -21.56 27.52 8.17
CA ARG A 388 -20.36 28.26 7.71
C ARG A 388 -20.32 28.49 6.19
N GLN A 389 -21.14 27.78 5.42
CA GLN A 389 -21.15 27.93 3.96
C GLN A 389 -22.04 29.12 3.53
N PRO A 390 -21.66 29.87 2.48
CA PRO A 390 -22.52 30.90 1.92
C PRO A 390 -23.87 30.33 1.47
N LEU A 391 -24.96 31.07 1.68
CA LEU A 391 -26.34 30.69 1.34
C LEU A 391 -26.64 30.71 -0.19
N GLU A 392 -25.65 30.43 -1.05
CA GLU A 392 -25.86 30.43 -2.49
C GLU A 392 -26.71 29.22 -2.96
N PRO A 393 -27.57 29.38 -3.99
CA PRO A 393 -28.53 28.37 -4.42
C PRO A 393 -27.93 27.19 -5.22
N VAL A 394 -26.61 27.04 -5.28
CA VAL A 394 -25.97 25.91 -5.99
C VAL A 394 -26.02 24.68 -5.09
N GLN A 395 -26.99 23.79 -5.37
CA GLN A 395 -27.11 22.41 -4.89
C GLN A 395 -26.23 22.08 -3.67
N GLN A 396 -26.69 22.47 -2.47
CA GLN A 396 -26.12 22.00 -1.22
C GLN A 396 -26.16 20.47 -1.23
N ALA A 397 -25.02 19.82 -1.44
CA ALA A 397 -24.90 18.39 -1.26
C ALA A 397 -24.98 18.13 0.24
N HIS A 398 -26.20 17.96 0.76
CA HIS A 398 -26.39 17.51 2.13
C HIS A 398 -25.74 16.14 2.24
N LEU A 399 -24.63 16.07 2.99
CA LEU A 399 -23.95 14.82 3.30
C LEU A 399 -24.95 13.91 4.02
N GLY A 400 -25.30 12.79 3.40
CA GLY A 400 -26.12 11.77 4.03
C GLY A 400 -25.33 11.02 5.11
N ILE A 401 -26.00 10.56 6.16
CA ILE A 401 -25.42 9.62 7.12
C ILE A 401 -26.07 8.27 6.90
N HIS A 402 -25.27 7.25 6.57
CA HIS A 402 -25.73 5.89 6.33
C HIS A 402 -25.25 4.97 7.44
N TYR A 403 -26.12 4.06 7.88
CA TYR A 403 -25.81 3.08 8.92
C TYR A 403 -25.81 1.67 8.34
N ALA A 404 -24.89 0.85 8.83
CA ALA A 404 -24.89 -0.57 8.53
C ALA A 404 -24.30 -1.40 9.68
N GLN A 405 -24.83 -2.59 9.89
CA GLN A 405 -24.39 -3.51 10.93
C GLN A 405 -23.58 -4.65 10.32
N LEU A 406 -22.46 -4.97 10.95
CA LEU A 406 -21.67 -6.16 10.64
C LEU A 406 -22.28 -7.38 11.34
N LEU A 407 -22.48 -8.45 10.59
CA LEU A 407 -23.08 -9.70 11.08
C LEU A 407 -22.16 -10.90 10.79
N PRO A 408 -22.21 -11.96 11.63
CA PRO A 408 -23.00 -12.07 12.86
C PRO A 408 -22.47 -11.19 13.99
N SER A 409 -23.36 -10.82 14.91
CA SER A 409 -22.99 -10.26 16.20
C SER A 409 -22.21 -11.29 17.04
N GLY A 410 -21.43 -10.81 18.00
CA GLY A 410 -20.67 -11.65 18.93
C GLY A 410 -19.24 -11.98 18.48
N PRO A 411 -18.50 -12.76 19.28
CA PRO A 411 -17.10 -13.07 19.05
C PRO A 411 -16.93 -13.97 17.81
N GLY A 412 -16.09 -13.55 16.86
CA GLY A 412 -15.81 -14.28 15.62
C GLY A 412 -15.52 -13.35 14.44
N LYS A 413 -15.53 -13.89 13.22
CA LYS A 413 -15.35 -13.10 11.98
C LYS A 413 -16.71 -12.64 11.43
N ALA A 414 -16.88 -11.34 11.17
CA ALA A 414 -18.03 -10.84 10.44
C ALA A 414 -17.98 -11.33 8.98
N ARG A 415 -19.15 -11.61 8.41
CA ARG A 415 -19.29 -12.20 7.06
C ARG A 415 -20.15 -11.37 6.13
N SER A 416 -21.03 -10.53 6.69
CA SER A 416 -21.94 -9.72 5.90
C SER A 416 -22.18 -8.38 6.54
N LEU A 417 -22.71 -7.48 5.72
CA LEU A 417 -23.13 -6.15 6.12
C LEU A 417 -24.61 -5.97 5.81
N GLU A 418 -25.39 -5.55 6.81
CA GLU A 418 -26.81 -5.24 6.67
C GLU A 418 -27.03 -3.74 6.80
N ALA A 419 -27.68 -3.12 5.82
CA ALA A 419 -28.03 -1.70 5.91
C ALA A 419 -29.09 -1.49 7.01
N ARG A 420 -28.89 -0.46 7.83
CA ARG A 420 -29.78 -0.10 8.94
C ARG A 420 -30.30 1.31 8.75
N PRO A 421 -31.56 1.60 9.14
CA PRO A 421 -32.05 2.97 9.15
C PRO A 421 -31.24 3.80 10.15
N ALA A 422 -31.11 5.10 9.89
CA ALA A 422 -30.52 6.01 10.87
C ALA A 422 -31.36 5.98 12.17
N PRO A 423 -30.74 5.98 13.35
CA PRO A 423 -31.47 5.97 14.60
C PRO A 423 -32.27 7.28 14.72
N SER A 424 -33.59 7.16 14.86
CA SER A 424 -34.49 8.28 15.12
C SER A 424 -34.64 8.45 16.63
N ALA A 425 -34.32 9.64 17.15
CA ALA A 425 -34.89 10.06 18.43
C ALA A 425 -36.37 10.37 18.20
N ASP A 426 -37.24 9.88 19.08
CA ASP A 426 -38.53 10.52 19.28
C ASP A 426 -38.26 11.99 19.66
N LEU A 427 -38.88 12.93 18.95
CA LEU A 427 -38.74 14.38 19.20
C LEU A 427 -39.06 14.76 20.66
N ASP A 428 -39.85 13.92 21.34
CA ASP A 428 -40.31 14.10 22.71
C ASP A 428 -39.43 13.43 23.78
N GLN A 429 -38.32 12.78 23.42
CA GLN A 429 -37.36 12.29 24.41
C GLN A 429 -36.40 13.42 24.82
N PRO A 430 -36.56 14.02 26.01
CA PRO A 430 -35.58 14.97 26.51
C PRO A 430 -34.25 14.25 26.65
N TYR A 431 -33.21 14.81 26.05
CA TYR A 431 -31.85 14.33 26.19
C TYR A 431 -31.01 15.40 26.82
N TYR A 432 -30.01 14.96 27.58
CA TYR A 432 -29.07 15.84 28.23
C TYR A 432 -28.05 16.32 27.19
N GLU A 433 -28.11 17.58 26.81
CA GLU A 433 -27.22 18.16 25.80
C GLU A 433 -25.87 18.47 26.45
N VAL A 434 -24.80 17.90 25.88
CA VAL A 434 -23.42 18.13 26.33
C VAL A 434 -22.64 18.66 25.16
N GLN A 435 -22.39 19.96 25.17
CA GLN A 435 -21.59 20.66 24.17
C GLN A 435 -20.17 20.88 24.71
N ALA A 436 -19.17 20.61 23.90
CA ALA A 436 -17.78 20.96 24.18
C ALA A 436 -17.32 22.08 23.24
N ILE A 437 -16.66 23.09 23.78
CA ILE A 437 -16.00 24.15 23.01
C ILE A 437 -14.50 24.04 23.29
N ILE A 438 -13.72 23.91 22.23
CA ILE A 438 -12.27 23.81 22.31
C ILE A 438 -11.64 25.09 21.75
N GLN A 439 -10.86 25.77 22.59
CA GLN A 439 -10.22 27.04 22.29
C GLN A 439 -8.69 26.89 22.28
N ALA A 440 -8.03 27.62 21.38
CA ALA A 440 -6.58 27.65 21.32
C ALA A 440 -6.04 28.56 22.43
N ALA A 441 -5.11 28.06 23.25
CA ALA A 441 -4.47 28.82 24.31
C ALA A 441 -3.05 29.25 23.91
N ALA A 442 -2.45 30.15 24.71
CA ALA A 442 -1.05 30.52 24.54
C ALA A 442 -0.13 29.29 24.66
N GLN A 443 0.96 29.27 23.87
CA GLN A 443 1.97 28.21 23.86
C GLN A 443 1.48 26.84 23.35
N GLY A 444 0.40 26.79 22.57
CA GLY A 444 -0.10 25.55 21.95
C GLY A 444 -0.85 24.63 22.93
N LYS A 445 -1.19 25.14 24.12
CA LYS A 445 -2.17 24.50 24.98
C LYS A 445 -3.58 24.71 24.43
N VAL A 446 -4.50 23.88 24.88
CA VAL A 446 -5.89 23.91 24.46
C VAL A 446 -6.74 24.06 25.71
N HIS A 447 -7.75 24.94 25.67
CA HIS A 447 -8.72 25.12 26.75
C HIS A 447 -10.04 24.49 26.36
N VAL A 448 -10.64 23.75 27.30
CA VAL A 448 -11.94 23.09 27.12
C VAL A 448 -12.97 23.73 28.03
N THR A 449 -14.10 24.11 27.42
CA THR A 449 -15.32 24.53 28.14
C THR A 449 -16.45 23.58 27.77
N LEU A 450 -17.12 23.04 28.78
CA LEU A 450 -18.24 22.12 28.62
C LEU A 450 -19.54 22.81 29.04
N TYR A 451 -20.57 22.69 28.21
CA TYR A 451 -21.92 23.16 28.52
C TYR A 451 -22.83 21.95 28.67
N CYS A 452 -23.55 21.88 29.79
CA CYS A 452 -24.55 20.84 30.05
C CYS A 452 -25.91 21.50 30.28
N ASP A 453 -26.87 21.32 29.37
CA ASP A 453 -28.17 22.00 29.38
C ASP A 453 -28.05 23.51 29.74
N GLN A 454 -27.15 24.22 29.03
CA GLN A 454 -26.81 25.65 29.20
C GLN A 454 -25.96 26.03 30.43
N GLN A 455 -25.67 25.11 31.34
CA GLN A 455 -24.75 25.38 32.45
C GLN A 455 -23.30 25.24 31.99
N GLU A 456 -22.50 26.29 32.17
CA GLU A 456 -21.07 26.33 31.82
C GLU A 456 -20.21 25.66 32.90
N PHE A 457 -19.24 24.87 32.45
CA PHE A 457 -18.16 24.29 33.25
C PHE A 457 -16.85 24.52 32.50
N SER A 458 -15.99 25.37 33.04
CA SER A 458 -14.70 25.72 32.41
C SER A 458 -13.52 25.19 33.21
N GLU A 459 -12.42 24.90 32.53
CA GLU A 459 -11.12 24.64 33.18
C GLU A 459 -10.65 25.81 34.05
N LEU A 460 -11.09 27.04 33.76
CA LEU A 460 -10.77 28.23 34.56
C LEU A 460 -11.39 28.16 35.96
N GLU A 461 -12.60 27.62 36.08
CA GLU A 461 -13.33 27.50 37.35
C GLU A 461 -12.96 26.22 38.12
N HIS A 462 -12.81 25.10 37.41
CA HIS A 462 -12.68 23.78 38.03
C HIS A 462 -11.30 23.13 37.86
N GLY A 463 -10.39 23.74 37.11
CA GLY A 463 -9.06 23.19 36.82
C GLY A 463 -9.16 21.78 36.25
N ASP A 464 -8.28 20.89 36.72
CA ASP A 464 -8.20 19.49 36.28
C ASP A 464 -9.45 18.66 36.66
N GLN A 465 -10.33 19.17 37.54
CA GLN A 465 -11.53 18.47 38.00
C GLN A 465 -12.75 18.70 37.11
N VAL A 466 -12.65 19.51 36.05
CA VAL A 466 -13.78 19.87 35.18
C VAL A 466 -14.55 18.63 34.68
N TYR A 467 -13.83 17.57 34.29
CA TYR A 467 -14.45 16.34 33.79
C TYR A 467 -15.19 15.55 34.87
N GLU A 468 -14.69 15.53 36.11
CA GLU A 468 -15.38 14.87 37.24
C GLU A 468 -16.65 15.62 37.64
N VAL A 469 -16.58 16.95 37.69
CA VAL A 469 -17.73 17.81 38.02
C VAL A 469 -18.84 17.63 36.98
N VAL A 470 -18.47 17.66 35.69
CA VAL A 470 -19.41 17.45 34.60
C VAL A 470 -19.97 16.03 34.61
N ALA A 471 -19.15 15.00 34.82
CA ALA A 471 -19.62 13.62 34.92
C ALA A 471 -20.65 13.44 36.06
N ARG A 472 -20.41 14.08 37.22
CA ARG A 472 -21.36 14.10 38.35
C ARG A 472 -22.67 14.78 37.99
N GLN A 473 -22.60 15.91 37.28
CA GLN A 473 -23.79 16.62 36.82
C GLN A 473 -24.61 15.78 35.83
N ILE A 474 -23.97 15.14 34.85
CA ILE A 474 -24.62 14.24 33.89
C ILE A 474 -25.30 13.08 34.62
N LEU A 475 -24.64 12.49 35.63
CA LEU A 475 -25.20 11.43 36.45
C LEU A 475 -26.47 11.86 37.20
N GLY A 476 -26.45 13.05 37.80
CA GLY A 476 -27.59 13.58 38.58
C GLY A 476 -28.87 13.76 37.76
N GLN A 477 -28.74 13.87 36.43
CA GLN A 477 -29.87 14.09 35.51
C GLN A 477 -30.38 12.79 34.86
N ARG A 478 -29.75 11.63 35.14
CA ARG A 478 -30.18 10.36 34.57
C ARG A 478 -31.48 9.89 35.21
N ARG A 479 -32.48 9.59 34.37
CA ARG A 479 -33.78 9.04 34.81
C ARG A 479 -33.72 7.56 35.21
N SER A 480 -32.72 6.82 34.72
CA SER A 480 -32.49 5.42 35.07
C SER A 480 -31.15 5.27 35.79
N ALA A 481 -31.08 4.31 36.72
CA ALA A 481 -29.83 3.89 37.37
C ALA A 481 -28.87 3.16 36.40
N GLY A 482 -29.02 3.36 35.09
CA GLY A 482 -28.24 2.70 34.07
C GLY A 482 -26.79 3.20 34.04
N HIS A 483 -25.85 2.25 33.98
CA HIS A 483 -24.41 2.50 33.87
C HIS A 483 -23.97 2.81 32.43
N TYR A 484 -24.75 3.60 31.68
CA TYR A 484 -24.34 4.00 30.33
C TYR A 484 -23.31 5.13 30.37
N ARG A 485 -22.59 5.34 29.26
CA ARG A 485 -21.48 6.31 29.19
C ARG A 485 -21.98 7.75 29.08
N CYS A 486 -21.12 8.70 29.46
CA CYS A 486 -21.30 10.11 29.11
C CYS A 486 -20.88 10.32 27.65
N TYR A 487 -21.72 11.03 26.89
CA TYR A 487 -21.48 11.32 25.48
C TYR A 487 -21.52 12.82 25.22
N ILE A 488 -20.69 13.27 24.30
CA ILE A 488 -20.70 14.64 23.79
C ILE A 488 -21.61 14.68 22.57
N THR A 489 -22.63 15.54 22.62
CA THR A 489 -23.63 15.70 21.57
C THR A 489 -23.25 16.78 20.57
N ASP A 490 -22.39 17.72 20.96
CA ASP A 490 -21.93 18.79 20.09
C ASP A 490 -20.48 19.20 20.42
N LEU A 491 -19.72 19.58 19.41
CA LEU A 491 -18.32 19.97 19.53
C LEU A 491 -18.00 21.16 18.62
N ASP A 492 -17.46 22.22 19.22
CA ASP A 492 -16.98 23.40 18.52
C ASP A 492 -15.44 23.41 18.45
N LEU A 493 -14.92 23.41 17.23
CA LEU A 493 -13.49 23.51 16.90
C LEU A 493 -13.16 24.79 16.09
N SER A 494 -14.08 25.77 16.05
CA SER A 494 -13.94 26.96 15.18
C SER A 494 -12.63 27.71 15.38
N GLU A 495 -12.20 27.89 16.63
CA GLU A 495 -10.99 28.63 16.96
C GLU A 495 -9.71 27.87 16.59
N LEU A 496 -9.74 26.53 16.64
CA LEU A 496 -8.64 25.65 16.27
C LEU A 496 -8.45 25.54 14.75
N LEU A 497 -9.55 25.57 14.02
CA LEU A 497 -9.59 25.36 12.57
C LEU A 497 -9.44 26.67 11.77
N ALA A 498 -9.49 27.83 12.42
CA ALA A 498 -9.52 29.13 11.76
C ALA A 498 -10.57 29.15 10.62
N ASP A 499 -10.18 29.52 9.40
CA ASP A 499 -11.05 29.58 8.22
C ASP A 499 -11.25 28.23 7.51
N GLU A 500 -10.59 27.15 7.95
CA GLU A 500 -10.71 25.84 7.32
C GLU A 500 -11.91 25.03 7.86
N GLN A 501 -12.55 24.26 6.96
CA GLN A 501 -13.52 23.24 7.36
C GLN A 501 -12.75 21.97 7.73
N GLY A 502 -12.77 21.59 9.00
CA GLY A 502 -12.18 20.33 9.48
C GLY A 502 -13.01 19.13 9.05
N SER A 503 -12.35 17.99 8.82
CA SER A 503 -13.05 16.74 8.44
C SER A 503 -13.90 16.19 9.60
N THR A 504 -14.98 15.46 9.29
CA THR A 504 -15.77 14.75 10.32
C THR A 504 -14.90 13.85 11.20
N SER A 505 -13.88 13.20 10.62
CA SER A 505 -12.93 12.36 11.37
C SER A 505 -12.09 13.14 12.40
N LEU A 506 -11.77 14.41 12.17
CA LEU A 506 -11.13 15.28 13.17
C LEU A 506 -12.04 15.53 14.38
N TYR A 507 -13.30 15.90 14.13
CA TYR A 507 -14.30 16.07 15.18
C TYR A 507 -14.47 14.79 16.02
N LEU A 508 -14.53 13.63 15.38
CA LEU A 508 -14.63 12.33 16.06
C LEU A 508 -13.38 11.98 16.89
N ARG A 509 -12.17 12.43 16.48
CA ARG A 509 -10.93 12.26 17.26
C ARG A 509 -10.99 13.07 18.57
N HIS A 510 -11.35 14.34 18.50
CA HIS A 510 -11.51 15.19 19.69
C HIS A 510 -12.65 14.72 20.59
N LYS A 511 -13.80 14.33 20.00
CA LYS A 511 -14.91 13.71 20.72
C LYS A 511 -14.44 12.52 21.56
N ARG A 512 -13.68 11.60 20.96
CA ARG A 512 -13.16 10.42 21.67
C ARG A 512 -12.32 10.81 22.88
N GLN A 513 -11.40 11.76 22.72
CA GLN A 513 -10.50 12.19 23.80
C GLN A 513 -11.29 12.77 24.98
N LEU A 514 -12.23 13.68 24.68
CA LEU A 514 -13.06 14.31 25.71
C LEU A 514 -14.02 13.31 26.37
N GLU A 515 -14.62 12.41 25.61
CA GLU A 515 -15.47 11.35 26.18
C GLU A 515 -14.67 10.37 27.02
N GLN A 516 -13.41 10.07 26.67
CA GLN A 516 -12.53 9.27 27.52
C GLN A 516 -12.28 9.97 28.85
N ALA A 517 -11.95 11.27 28.85
CA ALA A 517 -11.76 12.04 30.07
C ALA A 517 -13.03 12.11 30.95
N LEU A 518 -14.20 12.37 30.33
CA LEU A 518 -15.49 12.38 31.03
C LEU A 518 -15.84 11.02 31.65
N ASN A 519 -15.61 9.93 30.93
CA ASN A 519 -15.94 8.59 31.44
C ASN A 519 -14.90 8.08 32.46
N GLN A 520 -13.65 8.54 32.41
CA GLN A 520 -12.68 8.29 33.50
C GLN A 520 -13.09 9.01 34.78
N GLY A 521 -13.52 10.28 34.67
CA GLY A 521 -14.09 11.01 35.81
C GLY A 521 -15.35 10.32 36.36
N LEU A 522 -16.18 9.75 35.48
CA LEU A 522 -17.35 8.95 35.87
C LEU A 522 -16.97 7.70 36.68
N GLU A 523 -15.98 6.93 36.22
CA GLU A 523 -15.48 5.72 36.89
C GLU A 523 -14.88 6.05 38.27
N ALA A 524 -14.16 7.16 38.40
CA ALA A 524 -13.62 7.64 39.67
C ALA A 524 -14.72 7.97 40.71
N LEU A 525 -15.94 8.33 40.26
CA LEU A 525 -17.08 8.64 41.13
C LEU A 525 -17.89 7.41 41.57
N GLN A 526 -17.78 6.29 40.85
CA GLN A 526 -18.52 5.06 41.16
C GLN A 526 -18.23 4.45 42.55
N PRO A 527 -16.98 4.43 43.08
CA PRO A 527 -16.74 3.94 44.44
C PRO A 527 -17.28 4.87 45.55
N THR A 528 -17.61 6.13 45.26
CA THR A 528 -18.21 7.07 46.23
C THR A 528 -19.73 7.08 46.23
N LEU A 529 -20.37 6.40 45.28
CA LEU A 529 -21.83 6.37 45.09
C LEU A 529 -22.47 5.01 45.44
N THR A 530 -21.67 4.03 45.88
CA THR A 530 -22.18 2.80 46.50
C THR A 530 -22.30 3.01 48.02
N PRO A 531 -23.47 2.77 48.63
CA PRO A 531 -23.67 2.95 50.06
C PRO A 531 -22.87 1.98 50.93
#